data_AF-A0A2G8SMS8-F1
#
_entry.id   AF-A0A2G8SMS8-F1
#
_cell.length_a   1.000
_cell.length_b   1.000
_cell.length_c   1.000
_cell.angle_alpha   90.00
_cell.angle_beta   90.00
_cell.angle_gamma   90.00
#
_symmetry.space_group_name_H-M   'P 1'
#
loop_
_entity.id
_entity.type
_entity.pdbx_description
1 polymer ?
#
loop_
_entity_poly.entity_id
_entity_poly.type
_entity_poly.pdbx_seq_one_letter_code
_entity_poly.pdbx_strand_id
1 'polypeptide(L)'
;MSLESPYPGCDTNGWITDIPAGVTVHKGRAIDLYHLHPADLDGVEFEHSFYQKTGRYFNKYKERDVEWRAWEIHGGPIEYWKFLKREQQRRPSHELYTIPPYSYRRRAQYDLSLLHPPTLQDRYVCDSATLRGLKASLAPWIWNACNVALDHVFLHGRIPLMSCELVSDREPAMRLALSFIHSHPIYSERPTQPLGSSPSMTQLRAVLNQAPIAPAPGSPRWGARIDGLVFDEEGSYYEWDRDFLERVFGAACGVVEELGTGDAGMRSARWEIYDKYSESPGFGLWYDPTCHEWTDNAADWLDDRLSGEELRNHLRSTCPAGTAYNNLLLHNAMNLSVKSLAKLRSPSRVLPTPEPSQ
;
A
#
# COMPACT_ATOMS: atom_id res chain seq x y z
N MET A 1 -5.15 -0.95 14.48
CA MET A 1 -5.65 -2.16 13.80
C MET A 1 -6.08 -1.72 12.42
N SER A 2 -5.15 -1.79 11.46
CA SER A 2 -5.49 -1.60 10.06
C SER A 2 -6.23 -2.87 9.62
N LEU A 3 -7.50 -2.74 9.28
CA LEU A 3 -8.26 -3.84 8.68
C LEU A 3 -7.64 -4.10 7.31
N GLU A 4 -6.82 -5.14 7.21
CA GLU A 4 -6.44 -5.69 5.91
C GLU A 4 -7.74 -6.07 5.20
N SER A 5 -8.04 -5.39 4.10
CA SER A 5 -9.15 -5.77 3.24
C SER A 5 -8.93 -7.21 2.77
N PRO A 6 -9.89 -8.12 2.94
CA PRO A 6 -9.77 -9.51 2.51
C PRO A 6 -9.67 -9.67 0.98
N TYR A 7 -9.73 -8.58 0.22
CA TYR A 7 -9.56 -8.55 -1.23
C TYR A 7 -8.24 -7.85 -1.60
N PRO A 8 -7.13 -8.60 -1.74
CA PRO A 8 -5.88 -8.03 -2.25
C PRO A 8 -6.10 -7.55 -3.69
N GLY A 9 -6.08 -6.23 -3.90
CA GLY A 9 -6.03 -5.61 -5.23
C GLY A 9 -7.26 -4.82 -5.67
N CYS A 10 -8.34 -4.73 -4.89
CA CYS A 10 -9.36 -3.72 -5.17
C CYS A 10 -8.90 -2.38 -4.59
N ASP A 11 -8.38 -1.52 -5.46
CA ASP A 11 -8.04 -0.15 -5.15
C ASP A 11 -9.30 0.59 -4.66
N THR A 12 -9.51 0.64 -3.34
CA THR A 12 -10.57 1.46 -2.72
C THR A 12 -10.20 2.94 -2.72
N ASN A 13 -9.01 3.32 -3.24
CA ASN A 13 -8.55 4.70 -3.32
C ASN A 13 -9.35 5.46 -4.39
N GLY A 14 -10.42 6.12 -3.94
CA GLY A 14 -11.27 6.94 -4.80
C GLY A 14 -12.76 6.82 -4.50
N TRP A 15 -13.16 5.90 -3.62
CA TRP A 15 -14.56 5.78 -3.23
C TRP A 15 -14.90 6.91 -2.25
N ILE A 16 -15.67 7.89 -2.69
CA ILE A 16 -16.03 9.06 -1.88
C ILE A 16 -17.53 8.97 -1.62
N THR A 17 -17.91 9.02 -0.35
CA THR A 17 -19.31 8.99 0.07
C THR A 17 -19.82 10.41 0.27
N ASP A 18 -21.02 10.70 -0.24
CA ASP A 18 -21.72 11.97 0.02
C ASP A 18 -22.42 11.97 1.39
N ILE A 19 -22.52 10.80 2.05
CA ILE A 19 -23.17 10.66 3.35
C ILE A 19 -22.42 11.53 4.37
N PRO A 20 -23.08 12.41 5.16
CA PRO A 20 -22.42 13.12 6.26
C PRO A 20 -22.03 12.19 7.42
N ALA A 21 -20.91 12.48 8.11
CA ALA A 21 -20.31 11.57 9.11
C ALA A 21 -21.23 11.15 10.28
N GLY A 22 -22.22 11.96 10.64
CA GLY A 22 -23.16 11.67 11.73
C GLY A 22 -24.43 10.92 11.31
N VAL A 23 -24.59 10.58 10.02
CA VAL A 23 -25.81 9.93 9.53
C VAL A 23 -25.76 8.43 9.84
N THR A 24 -26.89 7.94 10.34
CA THR A 24 -27.03 6.56 10.80
C THR A 24 -28.28 5.91 10.23
N VAL A 25 -28.24 4.58 10.08
CA VAL A 25 -29.32 3.77 9.54
C VAL A 25 -29.59 2.54 10.42
N HIS A 26 -30.86 2.14 10.56
CA HIS A 26 -31.22 0.92 11.31
C HIS A 26 -30.94 -0.34 10.49
N LYS A 27 -30.65 -1.48 11.15
CA LYS A 27 -30.32 -2.76 10.48
C LYS A 27 -31.26 -3.12 9.31
N GLY A 28 -32.56 -3.18 9.57
CA GLY A 28 -33.54 -3.57 8.54
C GLY A 28 -33.52 -2.60 7.36
N ARG A 29 -33.45 -1.29 7.65
CA ARG A 29 -33.34 -0.26 6.61
C ARG A 29 -32.01 -0.35 5.85
N ALA A 30 -30.90 -0.69 6.50
CA ALA A 30 -29.61 -0.87 5.85
C ALA A 30 -29.65 -2.02 4.84
N ILE A 31 -30.17 -3.18 5.28
CA ILE A 31 -30.39 -4.37 4.45
C ILE A 31 -31.25 -4.02 3.24
N ASP A 32 -32.41 -3.41 3.47
CA ASP A 32 -33.36 -3.09 2.41
C ASP A 32 -32.83 -2.02 1.45
N LEU A 33 -32.26 -0.94 1.99
CA LEU A 33 -31.79 0.21 1.22
C LEU A 33 -30.57 -0.12 0.38
N TYR A 34 -29.63 -0.89 0.96
CA TYR A 34 -28.38 -1.22 0.30
C TYR A 34 -28.40 -2.58 -0.40
N HIS A 35 -29.54 -3.28 -0.40
CA HIS A 35 -29.70 -4.63 -0.97
C HIS A 35 -28.68 -5.64 -0.41
N LEU A 36 -28.43 -5.57 0.89
CA LEU A 36 -27.47 -6.43 1.60
C LEU A 36 -28.19 -7.60 2.25
N HIS A 37 -27.50 -8.72 2.44
CA HIS A 37 -27.95 -9.77 3.35
C HIS A 37 -27.63 -9.40 4.81
N PRO A 38 -28.37 -9.94 5.80
CA PRO A 38 -28.05 -9.69 7.21
C PRO A 38 -26.62 -10.03 7.63
N ALA A 39 -26.02 -11.05 7.01
CA ALA A 39 -24.64 -11.50 7.24
C ALA A 39 -23.59 -10.60 6.57
N ASP A 40 -23.98 -9.82 5.56
CA ASP A 40 -23.07 -8.87 4.92
C ASP A 40 -22.67 -7.74 5.86
N LEU A 41 -23.48 -7.47 6.89
CA LEU A 41 -23.21 -6.50 7.96
C LEU A 41 -22.35 -7.07 9.09
N ASP A 42 -21.91 -8.34 9.01
CA ASP A 42 -21.02 -8.92 10.01
C ASP A 42 -19.67 -8.19 9.97
N GLY A 43 -19.21 -7.72 11.14
CA GLY A 43 -18.00 -6.91 11.27
C GLY A 43 -18.21 -5.39 11.13
N VAL A 44 -19.39 -4.92 10.72
CA VAL A 44 -19.70 -3.48 10.71
C VAL A 44 -20.09 -3.04 12.13
N GLU A 45 -19.39 -2.05 12.69
CA GLU A 45 -19.68 -1.51 14.02
C GLU A 45 -21.09 -0.90 14.09
N PHE A 46 -21.76 -1.10 15.22
CA PHE A 46 -23.09 -0.54 15.46
C PHE A 46 -23.32 -0.19 16.93
N GLU A 47 -24.23 0.75 17.15
CA GLU A 47 -24.73 1.10 18.47
C GLU A 47 -26.08 0.41 18.73
N HIS A 48 -26.26 -0.13 19.93
CA HIS A 48 -27.58 -0.54 20.39
C HIS A 48 -28.38 0.69 20.81
N SER A 49 -29.57 0.85 20.25
CA SER A 49 -30.46 1.96 20.60
C SER A 49 -31.85 1.44 20.95
N PHE A 50 -32.42 1.98 22.03
CA PHE A 50 -33.72 1.59 22.55
C PHE A 50 -34.81 2.54 22.03
N TYR A 51 -35.81 2.01 21.34
CA TYR A 51 -36.96 2.79 20.91
C TYR A 51 -38.03 2.78 22.00
N GLN A 52 -38.12 3.86 22.78
CA GLN A 52 -39.10 3.96 23.88
C GLN A 52 -40.55 3.70 23.44
N LYS A 53 -40.92 4.12 22.22
CA LYS A 53 -42.29 3.96 21.72
C LYS A 53 -42.69 2.51 21.44
N THR A 54 -41.76 1.65 21.05
CA THR A 54 -42.05 0.23 20.77
C THR A 54 -41.53 -0.71 21.84
N GLY A 55 -40.72 -0.22 22.78
CA GLY A 55 -40.07 -1.03 23.79
C GLY A 55 -39.04 -2.02 23.21
N ARG A 56 -38.51 -1.75 22.01
CA ARG A 56 -37.58 -2.65 21.31
C ARG A 56 -36.21 -2.02 21.13
N TYR A 57 -35.18 -2.86 21.25
CA TYR A 57 -33.82 -2.52 20.85
C TYR A 57 -33.64 -2.74 19.35
N PHE A 58 -32.85 -1.88 18.74
CA PHE A 58 -32.44 -2.02 17.35
C PHE A 58 -30.96 -1.66 17.20
N ASN A 59 -30.32 -2.25 16.19
CA ASN A 59 -28.94 -1.94 15.83
C ASN A 59 -28.92 -0.71 14.91
N LYS A 60 -28.12 0.28 15.28
CA LYS A 60 -27.95 1.55 14.57
C LYS A 60 -26.53 1.59 14.02
N TYR A 61 -26.40 1.54 12.71
CA TYR A 61 -25.13 1.56 12.00
C TYR A 61 -24.84 2.98 11.51
N LYS A 62 -23.56 3.35 11.40
CA LYS A 62 -23.17 4.53 10.63
C LYS A 62 -23.43 4.23 9.15
N GLU A 63 -24.15 5.11 8.46
CA GLU A 63 -24.60 4.82 7.09
C GLU A 63 -23.42 4.74 6.11
N ARG A 64 -22.34 5.49 6.37
CA ARG A 64 -21.08 5.40 5.61
C ARG A 64 -20.50 3.99 5.60
N ASP A 65 -20.42 3.35 6.76
CA ASP A 65 -19.80 2.04 6.89
C ASP A 65 -20.64 0.96 6.18
N VAL A 66 -21.97 1.12 6.20
CA VAL A 66 -22.89 0.28 5.43
C VAL A 66 -22.71 0.48 3.92
N GLU A 67 -22.59 1.72 3.45
CA GLU A 67 -22.38 2.02 2.03
C GLU A 67 -21.04 1.47 1.54
N TRP A 68 -19.98 1.64 2.32
CA TRP A 68 -18.67 1.05 2.04
C TRP A 68 -18.74 -0.46 1.93
N ARG A 69 -19.45 -1.11 2.85
CA ARG A 69 -19.65 -2.55 2.81
C ARG A 69 -20.38 -3.00 1.55
N ALA A 70 -21.40 -2.24 1.12
CA ALA A 70 -22.07 -2.49 -0.14
C ALA A 70 -21.12 -2.35 -1.34
N TRP A 71 -20.27 -1.32 -1.35
CA TRP A 71 -19.27 -1.16 -2.39
C TRP A 71 -18.28 -2.33 -2.43
N GLU A 72 -17.77 -2.80 -1.31
CA GLU A 72 -16.88 -3.97 -1.27
C GLU A 72 -17.51 -5.19 -1.93
N ILE A 73 -18.76 -5.50 -1.58
CA ILE A 73 -19.50 -6.67 -2.10
C ILE A 73 -19.76 -6.55 -3.59
N HIS A 74 -20.07 -5.35 -4.06
CA HIS A 74 -20.45 -5.12 -5.45
C HIS A 74 -19.29 -4.76 -6.37
N GLY A 75 -18.04 -4.68 -5.89
CA GLY A 75 -16.88 -4.33 -6.71
C GLY A 75 -16.70 -2.81 -6.93
N GLY A 76 -17.17 -2.01 -5.98
CA GLY A 76 -17.01 -0.57 -5.91
C GLY A 76 -18.30 0.22 -6.23
N PRO A 77 -18.26 1.54 -6.03
CA PRO A 77 -19.42 2.43 -6.20
C PRO A 77 -20.00 2.42 -7.61
N ILE A 78 -19.16 2.19 -8.64
CA ILE A 78 -19.60 2.17 -10.04
C ILE A 78 -20.31 0.86 -10.40
N GLU A 79 -19.78 -0.27 -9.95
CA GLU A 79 -20.45 -1.56 -10.16
C GLU A 79 -21.73 -1.63 -9.32
N TYR A 80 -21.71 -1.06 -8.11
CA TYR A 80 -22.91 -0.88 -7.31
C TYR A 80 -23.94 0.04 -7.97
N TRP A 81 -23.51 1.14 -8.60
CA TRP A 81 -24.38 2.01 -9.41
C TRP A 81 -25.08 1.21 -10.52
N LYS A 82 -24.32 0.40 -11.28
CA LYS A 82 -24.87 -0.45 -12.35
C LYS A 82 -25.85 -1.49 -11.81
N PHE A 83 -25.56 -2.06 -10.63
CA PHE A 83 -26.45 -2.96 -9.94
C PHE A 83 -27.78 -2.28 -9.57
N LEU A 84 -27.74 -1.14 -8.88
CA LEU A 84 -28.94 -0.38 -8.49
C LEU A 84 -29.73 0.08 -9.72
N LYS A 85 -29.06 0.51 -10.79
CA LYS A 85 -29.71 0.89 -12.06
C LYS A 85 -30.50 -0.27 -12.68
N ARG A 86 -29.95 -1.49 -12.66
CA ARG A 86 -30.65 -2.69 -13.15
C ARG A 86 -31.85 -3.04 -12.29
N GLU A 87 -31.72 -2.95 -10.96
CA GLU A 87 -32.84 -3.17 -10.04
C GLU A 87 -33.97 -2.15 -10.26
N GLN A 88 -33.64 -0.87 -10.48
CA GLN A 88 -34.60 0.17 -10.81
C GLN A 88 -35.36 -0.12 -12.11
N GLN A 89 -34.66 -0.61 -13.15
CA GLN A 89 -35.28 -0.97 -14.43
C GLN A 89 -36.19 -2.21 -14.34
N ARG A 90 -35.87 -3.17 -13.45
CA ARG A 90 -36.68 -4.37 -13.21
C ARG A 90 -38.00 -4.08 -12.50
N ARG A 91 -38.10 -2.97 -11.77
CA ARG A 91 -39.29 -2.57 -11.01
C ARG A 91 -39.89 -1.25 -11.54
N PRO A 92 -40.40 -1.22 -12.79
CA PRO A 92 -40.82 0.03 -13.45
C PRO A 92 -42.12 0.64 -12.90
N SER A 93 -42.84 -0.02 -11.99
CA SER A 93 -44.21 0.35 -11.63
C SER A 93 -44.49 0.24 -10.12
N HIS A 94 -44.69 1.40 -9.49
CA HIS A 94 -45.56 1.64 -8.31
C HIS A 94 -45.16 1.30 -6.86
N GLU A 95 -44.03 0.65 -6.56
CA GLU A 95 -43.47 0.69 -5.18
C GLU A 95 -42.61 1.95 -4.98
N LEU A 96 -43.27 3.11 -5.11
CA LEU A 96 -42.75 4.44 -5.40
C LEU A 96 -41.99 5.17 -4.27
N TYR A 97 -41.45 4.51 -3.24
CA TYR A 97 -40.86 5.27 -2.11
C TYR A 97 -39.60 4.71 -1.46
N THR A 98 -38.88 3.79 -2.10
CA THR A 98 -37.53 3.49 -1.62
C THR A 98 -36.61 4.60 -2.11
N ILE A 99 -36.48 5.64 -1.29
CA ILE A 99 -35.47 6.69 -1.45
C ILE A 99 -34.13 5.96 -1.65
N PRO A 100 -33.40 6.17 -2.76
CA PRO A 100 -32.15 5.46 -2.99
C PRO A 100 -31.13 5.78 -1.89
N PRO A 101 -30.09 4.94 -1.75
CA PRO A 101 -28.95 5.22 -0.90
C PRO A 101 -28.45 6.65 -1.09
N TYR A 102 -27.95 7.27 -0.02
CA TYR A 102 -27.72 8.71 0.02
C TYR A 102 -26.86 9.20 -1.16
N SER A 103 -25.71 8.57 -1.41
CA SER A 103 -24.78 8.95 -2.49
C SER A 103 -25.31 8.65 -3.90
N TYR A 104 -26.47 7.99 -4.00
CA TYR A 104 -27.12 7.56 -5.25
C TYR A 104 -28.39 8.36 -5.58
N ARG A 105 -28.69 9.38 -4.77
CA ARG A 105 -29.82 10.28 -4.98
C ARG A 105 -29.58 11.22 -6.15
N ARG A 106 -30.66 11.85 -6.62
CA ARG A 106 -30.58 12.88 -7.66
C ARG A 106 -29.64 14.01 -7.21
N ARG A 107 -28.70 14.40 -8.08
CA ARG A 107 -27.61 15.39 -7.86
C ARG A 107 -26.51 14.96 -6.89
N ALA A 108 -26.52 13.72 -6.41
CA ALA A 108 -25.39 13.15 -5.67
C ALA A 108 -24.29 12.69 -6.64
N GLN A 109 -23.11 12.36 -6.12
CA GLN A 109 -21.96 11.90 -6.88
C GLN A 109 -22.27 10.66 -7.73
N TYR A 110 -23.09 9.74 -7.20
CA TYR A 110 -23.53 8.52 -7.90
C TYR A 110 -25.00 8.58 -8.34
N ASP A 111 -25.45 9.74 -8.82
CA ASP A 111 -26.83 9.97 -9.25
C ASP A 111 -27.33 8.89 -10.23
N LEU A 112 -28.30 8.08 -9.76
CA LEU A 112 -28.92 7.01 -10.55
C LEU A 112 -29.79 7.53 -11.69
N SER A 113 -30.12 8.82 -11.75
CA SER A 113 -30.86 9.42 -12.86
C SER A 113 -30.00 9.64 -14.10
N LEU A 114 -28.66 9.63 -13.97
CA LEU A 114 -27.75 9.76 -15.10
C LEU A 114 -27.83 8.55 -16.05
N LEU A 115 -27.57 8.79 -17.34
CA LEU A 115 -27.60 7.74 -18.36
C LEU A 115 -26.41 6.77 -18.22
N HIS A 116 -25.27 7.31 -17.82
CA HIS A 116 -24.01 6.58 -17.67
C HIS A 116 -23.53 6.68 -16.22
N PRO A 117 -22.77 5.68 -15.74
CA PRO A 117 -22.14 5.77 -14.43
C PRO A 117 -21.21 6.99 -14.40
N PRO A 118 -21.11 7.70 -13.27
CA PRO A 118 -20.14 8.78 -13.12
C PRO A 118 -18.71 8.23 -13.24
N THR A 119 -17.79 9.09 -13.64
CA THR A 119 -16.36 8.77 -13.58
C THR A 119 -15.88 8.99 -12.15
N LEU A 120 -15.24 7.98 -11.55
CA LEU A 120 -14.59 8.16 -10.26
C LEU A 120 -13.42 9.12 -10.42
N GLN A 121 -13.49 10.25 -9.72
CA GLN A 121 -12.29 11.03 -9.47
C GLN A 121 -11.43 10.27 -8.46
N ASP A 122 -10.11 10.22 -8.70
CA ASP A 122 -9.18 9.78 -7.68
C ASP A 122 -9.26 10.78 -6.51
N ARG A 123 -9.51 10.25 -5.31
CA ARG A 123 -9.68 11.06 -4.10
C ARG A 123 -8.48 11.91 -3.76
N TYR A 124 -7.27 11.50 -4.14
CA TYR A 124 -6.04 12.23 -3.89
C TYR A 124 -5.70 13.23 -5.00
N VAL A 125 -6.38 13.14 -6.16
CA VAL A 125 -6.18 14.08 -7.27
C VAL A 125 -7.24 15.19 -7.22
N CYS A 126 -8.50 14.83 -6.97
CA CYS A 126 -9.66 15.71 -7.11
C CYS A 126 -9.59 16.50 -8.44
N ASP A 127 -9.73 17.82 -8.36
CA ASP A 127 -9.68 18.72 -9.52
C ASP A 127 -8.25 19.25 -9.82
N SER A 128 -7.23 18.88 -9.03
CA SER A 128 -5.87 19.37 -9.21
C SER A 128 -5.22 18.80 -10.48
N ALA A 129 -4.89 19.68 -11.43
CA ALA A 129 -4.10 19.32 -12.61
C ALA A 129 -2.68 18.90 -12.24
N THR A 130 -2.09 19.50 -11.20
CA THR A 130 -0.77 19.14 -10.69
C THR A 130 -0.76 17.69 -10.20
N LEU A 131 -1.65 17.34 -9.27
CA LEU A 131 -1.70 16.00 -8.67
C LEU A 131 -1.99 14.95 -9.73
N ARG A 132 -2.80 15.27 -10.74
CA ARG A 132 -3.04 14.40 -11.91
C ARG A 132 -1.75 14.13 -12.69
N GLY A 133 -0.94 15.15 -12.93
CA GLY A 133 0.35 15.02 -13.61
C GLY A 133 1.36 14.22 -12.79
N LEU A 134 1.41 14.45 -11.47
CA LEU A 134 2.28 13.71 -10.55
C LEU A 134 1.88 12.23 -10.46
N LYS A 135 0.59 11.91 -10.35
CA LYS A 135 0.10 10.53 -10.38
C LYS A 135 0.53 9.80 -11.64
N ALA A 136 0.47 10.45 -12.81
CA ALA A 136 0.90 9.85 -14.06
C ALA A 136 2.42 9.65 -14.17
N SER A 137 3.20 10.38 -13.36
CA SER A 137 4.67 10.32 -13.35
C SER A 137 5.23 9.35 -12.31
N LEU A 138 4.44 8.97 -11.30
CA LEU A 138 4.83 8.04 -10.24
C LEU A 138 4.32 6.63 -10.53
N ALA A 139 5.08 5.63 -10.10
CA ALA A 139 4.59 4.25 -10.07
C ALA A 139 3.38 4.15 -9.11
N PRO A 140 2.36 3.32 -9.41
CA PRO A 140 1.13 3.25 -8.61
C PRO A 140 1.39 2.97 -7.11
N TRP A 141 2.35 2.10 -6.80
CA TRP A 141 2.67 1.78 -5.41
C TRP A 141 3.30 2.97 -4.66
N ILE A 142 4.11 3.78 -5.33
CA ILE A 142 4.74 4.99 -4.76
C ILE A 142 3.69 6.05 -4.51
N TRP A 143 2.80 6.27 -5.49
CA TRP A 143 1.66 7.16 -5.34
C TRP A 143 0.84 6.80 -4.11
N ASN A 144 0.54 5.51 -3.93
CA ASN A 144 -0.23 5.03 -2.79
C ASN A 144 0.53 5.20 -1.46
N ALA A 145 1.80 4.81 -1.41
CA ALA A 145 2.64 4.95 -0.21
C ALA A 145 2.78 6.41 0.23
N CYS A 146 3.05 7.33 -0.70
CA CYS A 146 3.11 8.76 -0.40
C CYS A 146 1.76 9.28 0.13
N ASN A 147 0.64 8.91 -0.48
CA ASN A 147 -0.66 9.37 0.01
C ASN A 147 -1.00 8.84 1.40
N VAL A 148 -0.64 7.58 1.71
CA VAL A 148 -0.79 7.03 3.07
C VAL A 148 0.06 7.81 4.08
N ALA A 149 1.31 8.12 3.74
CA ALA A 149 2.18 8.92 4.60
C ALA A 149 1.62 10.32 4.85
N LEU A 150 1.12 10.99 3.80
CA LEU A 150 0.52 12.32 3.92
C LEU A 150 -0.83 12.30 4.66
N ASP A 151 -1.62 11.23 4.54
CA ASP A 151 -2.84 11.05 5.34
C ASP A 151 -2.47 10.93 6.83
N HIS A 152 -1.41 10.19 7.15
CA HIS A 152 -0.91 10.10 8.52
C HIS A 152 -0.48 11.48 9.07
N VAL A 153 0.28 12.23 8.28
CA VAL A 153 0.84 13.53 8.69
C VAL A 153 -0.23 14.63 8.79
N PHE A 154 -1.04 14.82 7.73
CA PHE A 154 -1.97 15.95 7.65
C PHE A 154 -3.35 15.65 8.21
N LEU A 155 -3.76 14.39 8.21
CA LEU A 155 -5.13 13.99 8.57
C LEU A 155 -5.17 13.08 9.79
N HIS A 156 -4.03 12.83 10.44
CA HIS A 156 -3.89 11.89 11.56
C HIS A 156 -4.37 10.48 11.19
N GLY A 157 -4.02 10.04 9.99
CA GLY A 157 -4.36 8.73 9.43
C GLY A 157 -5.79 8.62 8.93
N ARG A 158 -6.56 9.72 8.91
CA ARG A 158 -7.91 9.74 8.35
C ARG A 158 -7.83 9.89 6.83
N ILE A 159 -8.74 9.21 6.14
CA ILE A 159 -8.91 9.34 4.70
C ILE A 159 -9.55 10.72 4.41
N PRO A 160 -9.05 11.48 3.42
CA PRO A 160 -9.65 12.74 3.00
C PRO A 160 -11.09 12.52 2.49
N LEU A 161 -12.00 13.40 2.91
CA LEU A 161 -13.41 13.37 2.54
C LEU A 161 -13.74 14.44 1.49
N MET A 162 -12.99 15.54 1.44
CA MET A 162 -13.25 16.65 0.53
C MET A 162 -11.98 17.18 -0.11
N SER A 163 -12.10 17.75 -1.31
CA SER A 163 -10.97 18.34 -2.05
C SER A 163 -10.29 19.49 -1.29
N CYS A 164 -11.05 20.24 -0.48
CA CYS A 164 -10.49 21.33 0.33
C CYS A 164 -9.54 20.83 1.45
N GLU A 165 -9.62 19.56 1.85
CA GLU A 165 -8.73 18.97 2.86
C GLU A 165 -7.36 18.57 2.28
N LEU A 166 -7.21 18.62 0.95
CA LEU A 166 -6.08 18.01 0.26
C LEU A 166 -5.10 19.01 -0.35
N VAL A 167 -5.59 20.08 -0.97
CA VAL A 167 -4.82 20.71 -2.04
C VAL A 167 -3.65 21.58 -1.56
N SER A 168 -3.74 22.30 -0.43
CA SER A 168 -2.72 23.29 -0.04
C SER A 168 -1.36 22.67 0.24
N ASP A 169 -1.32 21.61 1.04
CA ASP A 169 -0.06 21.05 1.57
C ASP A 169 0.37 19.78 0.82
N ARG A 170 -0.58 19.05 0.23
CA ARG A 170 -0.29 17.82 -0.52
C ARG A 170 0.41 18.09 -1.84
N GLU A 171 0.02 19.14 -2.57
CA GLU A 171 0.65 19.45 -3.86
C GLU A 171 2.17 19.71 -3.73
N PRO A 172 2.63 20.61 -2.85
CA PRO A 172 4.06 20.79 -2.59
C PRO A 172 4.75 19.51 -2.15
N ALA A 173 4.16 18.77 -1.19
CA ALA A 173 4.73 17.53 -0.68
C ALA A 173 4.90 16.47 -1.79
N MET A 174 3.90 16.29 -2.66
CA MET A 174 3.97 15.33 -3.76
C MET A 174 4.98 15.74 -4.86
N ARG A 175 5.22 17.04 -5.06
CA ARG A 175 6.32 17.49 -5.95
C ARG A 175 7.69 17.11 -5.37
N LEU A 176 7.85 17.26 -4.05
CA LEU A 176 9.07 16.86 -3.35
C LEU A 176 9.24 15.34 -3.37
N ALA A 177 8.15 14.58 -3.23
CA ALA A 177 8.15 13.12 -3.36
C ALA A 177 8.68 12.71 -4.74
N LEU A 178 8.17 13.30 -5.83
CA LEU A 178 8.67 13.00 -7.17
C LEU A 178 10.17 13.29 -7.31
N SER A 179 10.65 14.41 -6.77
CA SER A 179 12.08 14.73 -6.78
C SER A 179 12.90 13.71 -6.00
N PHE A 180 12.46 13.33 -4.80
CA PHE A 180 13.09 12.31 -3.97
C PHE A 180 13.13 10.95 -4.67
N ILE A 181 12.03 10.51 -5.27
CA ILE A 181 11.98 9.23 -5.98
C ILE A 181 12.88 9.23 -7.22
N HIS A 182 12.96 10.35 -7.95
CA HIS A 182 13.87 10.48 -9.09
C HIS A 182 15.35 10.46 -8.68
N SER A 183 15.70 10.95 -7.48
CA SER A 183 17.08 10.83 -6.98
C SER A 183 17.43 9.42 -6.49
N HIS A 184 16.43 8.55 -6.30
CA HIS A 184 16.58 7.18 -5.82
C HIS A 184 16.09 6.17 -6.87
N PRO A 185 16.89 5.88 -7.91
CA PRO A 185 16.48 5.04 -9.04
C PRO A 185 16.08 3.62 -8.62
N ILE A 186 16.47 3.18 -7.43
CA ILE A 186 16.17 1.86 -6.89
C ILE A 186 14.68 1.54 -6.83
N TYR A 187 13.83 2.56 -6.64
CA TYR A 187 12.37 2.38 -6.61
C TYR A 187 11.78 1.99 -7.97
N SER A 188 12.47 2.31 -9.06
CA SER A 188 12.04 1.92 -10.41
C SER A 188 12.26 0.43 -10.70
N GLU A 189 13.06 -0.26 -9.86
CA GLU A 189 13.38 -1.68 -10.02
C GLU A 189 12.38 -2.62 -9.35
N ARG A 190 11.28 -2.10 -8.78
CA ARG A 190 10.28 -2.93 -8.09
C ARG A 190 9.65 -3.94 -9.07
N PRO A 191 9.70 -5.25 -8.79
CA PRO A 191 8.98 -6.24 -9.58
C PRO A 191 7.48 -5.94 -9.61
N THR A 192 6.88 -6.00 -10.79
CA THR A 192 5.44 -5.74 -10.98
C THR A 192 4.55 -6.91 -10.59
N GLN A 193 5.12 -8.11 -10.47
CA GLN A 193 4.41 -9.32 -10.09
C GLN A 193 5.04 -9.92 -8.82
N PRO A 194 4.23 -10.45 -7.89
CA PRO A 194 4.73 -11.26 -6.79
C PRO A 194 5.53 -12.44 -7.35
N LEU A 195 6.63 -12.79 -6.68
CA LEU A 195 7.44 -13.94 -7.10
C LEU A 195 6.64 -15.25 -7.04
N GLY A 196 7.04 -16.18 -7.91
CA GLY A 196 6.57 -17.57 -7.87
C GLY A 196 6.89 -18.26 -6.54
N SER A 197 6.13 -19.31 -6.23
CA SER A 197 6.22 -20.04 -4.95
C SER A 197 7.31 -21.12 -4.97
N SER A 198 8.58 -20.73 -4.95
CA SER A 198 9.66 -21.70 -4.68
C SER A 198 9.65 -22.12 -3.19
N PRO A 199 10.28 -23.25 -2.83
CA PRO A 199 10.47 -23.64 -1.44
C PRO A 199 11.19 -22.56 -0.60
N SER A 200 12.30 -22.00 -1.08
CA SER A 200 13.03 -20.93 -0.38
C SER A 200 12.20 -19.65 -0.21
N MET A 201 11.45 -19.23 -1.23
CA MET A 201 10.57 -18.06 -1.13
C MET A 201 9.42 -18.29 -0.14
N THR A 202 8.86 -19.50 -0.13
CA THR A 202 7.83 -19.88 0.85
C THR A 202 8.37 -19.80 2.26
N GLN A 203 9.62 -20.24 2.48
CA GLN A 203 10.29 -20.13 3.78
C GLN A 203 10.55 -18.67 4.18
N LEU A 204 11.04 -17.83 3.26
CA LEU A 204 11.24 -16.40 3.53
C LEU A 204 9.92 -15.73 3.95
N ARG A 205 8.85 -15.95 3.18
CA ARG A 205 7.50 -15.43 3.50
C ARG A 205 6.99 -15.94 4.84
N ALA A 206 7.24 -17.21 5.18
CA ALA A 206 6.86 -17.77 6.46
C ALA A 206 7.58 -17.10 7.65
N VAL A 207 8.84 -16.68 7.46
CA VAL A 207 9.58 -15.90 8.46
C VAL A 207 9.06 -14.46 8.53
N LEU A 208 8.86 -13.80 7.38
CA LEU A 208 8.36 -12.42 7.31
C LEU A 208 6.93 -12.30 7.88
N ASN A 209 6.08 -13.31 7.72
CA ASN A 209 4.75 -13.35 8.32
C ASN A 209 4.77 -13.42 9.86
N GLN A 210 5.92 -13.74 10.45
CA GLN A 210 6.14 -13.70 11.91
C GLN A 210 6.76 -12.38 12.37
N ALA A 211 6.91 -11.39 11.48
CA ALA A 211 7.48 -10.10 11.85
C ALA A 211 6.63 -9.43 12.94
N PRO A 212 7.23 -9.07 14.07
CA PRO A 212 6.52 -8.39 15.15
C PRO A 212 6.08 -6.99 14.71
N ILE A 213 4.93 -6.50 15.17
CA ILE A 213 4.43 -5.16 14.81
C ILE A 213 4.73 -4.19 15.95
N ALA A 214 5.33 -3.04 15.63
CA ALA A 214 5.59 -2.00 16.61
C ALA A 214 4.26 -1.42 17.14
N PRO A 215 4.17 -1.07 18.44
CA PRO A 215 3.04 -0.31 18.96
C PRO A 215 2.94 1.03 18.22
N ALA A 216 1.76 1.65 18.20
CA ALA A 216 1.65 2.99 17.63
C ALA A 216 2.50 3.99 18.45
N PRO A 217 3.20 4.94 17.81
CA PRO A 217 3.89 6.03 18.48
C PRO A 217 2.98 6.75 19.48
N GLY A 218 3.47 6.99 20.69
CA GLY A 218 2.72 7.64 21.77
C GLY A 218 1.68 6.76 22.49
N SER A 219 1.49 5.50 22.08
CA SER A 219 0.67 4.56 22.83
C SER A 219 1.31 4.19 24.18
N PRO A 220 0.55 3.73 25.20
CA PRO A 220 1.12 3.31 26.49
C PRO A 220 2.12 2.14 26.40
N ARG A 221 2.17 1.45 25.26
CA ARG A 221 3.09 0.34 24.99
C ARG A 221 4.34 0.78 24.21
N TRP A 222 4.42 2.03 23.76
CA TRP A 222 5.59 2.56 23.08
C TRP A 222 6.81 2.53 24.01
N GLY A 223 7.94 2.02 23.52
CA GLY A 223 9.15 1.76 24.31
C GLY A 223 9.12 0.46 25.13
N ALA A 224 8.01 -0.27 25.19
CA ALA A 224 7.96 -1.57 25.86
C ALA A 224 8.76 -2.64 25.08
N ARG A 225 9.36 -3.59 25.81
CA ARG A 225 10.01 -4.75 25.21
C ARG A 225 9.00 -5.61 24.45
N ILE A 226 9.33 -5.97 23.21
CA ILE A 226 8.53 -6.82 22.33
C ILE A 226 9.46 -7.85 21.71
N ASP A 227 9.07 -9.12 21.76
CA ASP A 227 9.89 -10.19 21.19
C ASP A 227 10.06 -9.99 19.68
N GLY A 228 11.31 -10.05 19.21
CA GLY A 228 11.66 -9.77 17.81
C GLY A 228 11.90 -8.28 17.50
N LEU A 229 11.70 -7.37 18.46
CA LEU A 229 12.01 -5.94 18.31
C LEU A 229 12.97 -5.43 19.39
N VAL A 230 13.83 -4.51 19.02
CA VAL A 230 14.62 -3.67 19.94
C VAL A 230 14.15 -2.23 19.82
N PHE A 231 14.00 -1.54 20.96
CA PHE A 231 13.66 -0.12 20.97
C PHE A 231 14.96 0.70 21.07
N ASP A 232 15.19 1.58 20.12
CA ASP A 232 16.22 2.61 20.18
C ASP A 232 15.67 3.81 20.97
N GLU A 233 16.28 4.10 22.13
CA GLU A 233 15.89 5.21 22.98
C GLU A 233 16.29 6.57 22.39
N GLU A 234 17.37 6.64 21.60
CA GLU A 234 17.89 7.90 21.06
C GLU A 234 17.02 8.38 19.89
N GLY A 235 16.75 7.50 18.93
CA GLY A 235 15.81 7.77 17.85
C GLY A 235 14.34 7.64 18.26
N SER A 236 14.06 7.09 19.45
CA SER A 236 12.72 6.78 19.95
C SER A 236 11.93 5.94 18.93
N TYR A 237 12.46 4.80 18.51
CA TYR A 237 11.83 3.94 17.50
C TYR A 237 12.14 2.45 17.69
N TYR A 238 11.45 1.56 16.97
CA TYR A 238 11.69 0.11 17.03
C TYR A 238 12.39 -0.43 15.79
N GLU A 239 13.36 -1.32 15.97
CA GLU A 239 13.97 -2.11 14.90
C GLU A 239 13.77 -3.60 15.13
N TRP A 240 13.94 -4.42 14.09
CA TRP A 240 14.03 -5.86 14.26
C TRP A 240 15.26 -6.24 15.09
N ASP A 241 15.06 -7.11 16.07
CA ASP A 241 16.18 -7.58 16.88
C ASP A 241 17.10 -8.54 16.11
N ARG A 242 18.27 -8.79 16.70
CA ARG A 242 19.30 -9.65 16.10
C ARG A 242 18.80 -11.06 15.79
N ASP A 243 17.94 -11.63 16.63
CA ASP A 243 17.47 -13.01 16.49
C ASP A 243 16.42 -13.13 15.37
N PHE A 244 15.57 -12.12 15.21
CA PHE A 244 14.66 -12.01 14.08
C PHE A 244 15.45 -11.81 12.77
N LEU A 245 16.43 -10.91 12.77
CA LEU A 245 17.31 -10.66 11.63
C LEU A 245 18.05 -11.92 11.19
N GLU A 246 18.58 -12.72 12.12
CA GLU A 246 19.24 -14.00 11.82
C GLU A 246 18.31 -14.94 11.02
N ARG A 247 17.03 -15.03 11.41
CA ARG A 247 16.04 -15.85 10.69
C ARG A 247 15.70 -15.30 9.32
N VAL A 248 15.51 -13.99 9.21
CA VAL A 248 15.20 -13.32 7.94
C VAL A 248 16.34 -13.53 6.94
N PHE A 249 17.58 -13.24 7.34
CA PHE A 249 18.73 -13.40 6.44
C PHE A 249 19.07 -14.85 6.16
N GLY A 250 18.88 -15.76 7.12
CA GLY A 250 19.02 -17.19 6.87
C GLY A 250 18.09 -17.66 5.75
N ALA A 251 16.82 -17.26 5.80
CA ALA A 251 15.86 -17.57 4.73
C ALA A 251 16.19 -16.85 3.41
N ALA A 252 16.62 -15.59 3.47
CA ALA A 252 17.00 -14.82 2.27
C ALA A 252 18.22 -15.41 1.57
N CYS A 253 19.24 -15.89 2.30
CA CYS A 253 20.37 -16.62 1.75
C CYS A 253 19.91 -17.86 0.98
N GLY A 254 18.96 -18.64 1.52
CA GLY A 254 18.39 -19.78 0.80
C GLY A 254 17.72 -19.41 -0.52
N VAL A 255 17.06 -18.25 -0.59
CA VAL A 255 16.51 -17.71 -1.85
C VAL A 255 17.62 -17.41 -2.86
N VAL A 256 18.71 -16.78 -2.42
CA VAL A 256 19.85 -16.45 -3.28
C VAL A 256 20.54 -17.71 -3.79
N GLU A 257 20.69 -18.73 -2.95
CA GLU A 257 21.30 -20.01 -3.32
C GLU A 257 20.44 -20.77 -4.35
N GLU A 258 19.11 -20.77 -4.19
CA GLU A 258 18.20 -21.47 -5.09
C GLU A 258 17.97 -20.71 -6.41
N LEU A 259 17.71 -19.40 -6.33
CA LEU A 259 17.20 -18.59 -7.46
C LEU A 259 18.22 -17.58 -7.99
N GLY A 260 19.38 -17.46 -7.36
CA GLY A 260 20.45 -16.54 -7.74
C GLY A 260 20.21 -15.09 -7.35
N THR A 261 20.97 -14.18 -7.96
CA THR A 261 20.94 -12.73 -7.64
C THR A 261 20.14 -11.87 -8.60
N GLY A 262 19.54 -12.48 -9.63
CA GLY A 262 18.68 -11.77 -10.57
C GLY A 262 17.31 -11.42 -9.99
N ASP A 263 16.40 -11.05 -10.90
CA ASP A 263 15.04 -10.63 -10.56
C ASP A 263 14.26 -11.70 -9.80
N ALA A 264 14.45 -12.98 -10.14
CA ALA A 264 13.74 -14.09 -9.52
C ALA A 264 14.23 -14.43 -8.10
N GLY A 265 15.42 -13.97 -7.70
CA GLY A 265 16.03 -14.31 -6.42
C GLY A 265 16.24 -13.08 -5.56
N MET A 266 17.50 -12.71 -5.36
CA MET A 266 17.92 -11.65 -4.43
C MET A 266 17.16 -10.33 -4.60
N ARG A 267 16.99 -9.83 -5.82
CA ARG A 267 16.35 -8.51 -6.04
C ARG A 267 14.94 -8.49 -5.48
N SER A 268 14.17 -9.53 -5.71
CA SER A 268 12.81 -9.64 -5.21
C SER A 268 12.74 -9.98 -3.73
N ALA A 269 13.67 -10.79 -3.20
CA ALA A 269 13.76 -11.03 -1.76
C ALA A 269 13.94 -9.73 -0.97
N ARG A 270 14.78 -8.81 -1.48
CA ARG A 270 14.94 -7.47 -0.88
C ARG A 270 13.64 -6.68 -0.85
N TRP A 271 12.86 -6.74 -1.91
CA TRP A 271 11.55 -6.07 -1.96
C TRP A 271 10.54 -6.66 -0.97
N GLU A 272 10.49 -7.99 -0.78
CA GLU A 272 9.63 -8.59 0.24
C GLU A 272 10.09 -8.22 1.66
N ILE A 273 11.40 -8.14 1.90
CA ILE A 273 11.95 -7.66 3.17
C ILE A 273 11.61 -6.18 3.38
N TYR A 274 11.83 -5.33 2.37
CA TYR A 274 11.47 -3.91 2.38
C TYR A 274 10.00 -3.72 2.71
N ASP A 275 9.09 -4.41 2.00
CA ASP A 275 7.66 -4.27 2.21
C ASP A 275 7.31 -4.63 3.66
N LYS A 276 7.83 -5.74 4.18
CA LYS A 276 7.57 -6.15 5.57
C LYS A 276 8.20 -5.21 6.60
N TYR A 277 9.41 -4.73 6.36
CA TYR A 277 10.09 -3.79 7.25
C TYR A 277 9.46 -2.39 7.21
N SER A 278 8.91 -1.97 6.07
CA SER A 278 8.17 -0.71 5.98
C SER A 278 6.86 -0.75 6.79
N GLU A 279 6.24 -1.93 6.90
CA GLU A 279 4.98 -2.16 7.61
C GLU A 279 5.17 -2.38 9.12
N SER A 280 6.15 -3.20 9.52
CA SER A 280 6.29 -3.74 10.89
C SER A 280 6.71 -2.67 11.92
N PRO A 281 7.87 -2.02 11.77
CA PRO A 281 8.26 -0.85 12.57
C PRO A 281 7.67 0.48 12.06
N GLY A 282 7.11 0.51 10.84
CA GLY A 282 6.54 1.73 10.24
C GLY A 282 7.56 2.64 9.53
N PHE A 283 8.63 2.06 8.97
CA PHE A 283 9.78 2.79 8.40
C PHE A 283 9.79 2.95 6.88
N GLY A 284 8.64 2.87 6.22
CA GLY A 284 8.57 3.17 4.78
C GLY A 284 8.77 4.65 4.46
N LEU A 285 8.36 5.01 3.24
CA LEU A 285 8.25 6.41 2.80
C LEU A 285 7.48 7.25 3.83
N TRP A 286 8.15 8.28 4.35
CA TRP A 286 7.65 9.21 5.35
C TRP A 286 7.88 10.65 4.91
N TYR A 287 6.97 11.54 5.30
CA TYR A 287 7.09 12.96 5.04
C TYR A 287 7.20 13.73 6.36
N ASP A 288 8.27 14.48 6.54
CA ASP A 288 8.40 15.42 7.66
C ASP A 288 7.85 16.79 7.26
N PRO A 289 6.70 17.22 7.83
CA PRO A 289 6.12 18.53 7.52
C PRO A 289 6.94 19.70 8.07
N THR A 290 7.85 19.46 9.03
CA THR A 290 8.69 20.49 9.65
C THR A 290 9.86 20.87 8.75
N CYS A 291 10.54 19.85 8.21
CA CYS A 291 11.67 20.04 7.29
C CYS A 291 11.23 20.11 5.83
N HIS A 292 9.97 19.76 5.53
CA HIS A 292 9.46 19.57 4.17
C HIS A 292 10.28 18.55 3.37
N GLU A 293 10.62 17.42 3.99
CA GLU A 293 11.48 16.40 3.40
C GLU A 293 10.82 15.02 3.39
N TRP A 294 11.15 14.24 2.36
CA TRP A 294 10.79 12.83 2.28
C TRP A 294 11.98 11.99 2.71
N THR A 295 11.72 10.99 3.53
CA THR A 295 12.70 9.98 3.95
C THR A 295 12.11 8.59 3.78
N ASP A 296 12.97 7.59 3.72
CA ASP A 296 12.57 6.18 3.67
C ASP A 296 13.67 5.35 4.30
N ASN A 297 13.56 5.10 5.61
CA ASN A 297 14.56 4.35 6.34
C ASN A 297 14.57 2.87 5.93
N ALA A 298 13.51 2.37 5.30
CA ALA A 298 13.48 1.04 4.74
C ALA A 298 14.27 0.94 3.41
N ALA A 299 14.57 2.05 2.73
CA ALA A 299 15.25 2.03 1.43
C ALA A 299 16.62 1.30 1.48
N ASP A 300 17.29 1.28 2.62
CA ASP A 300 18.56 0.58 2.81
C ASP A 300 18.46 -0.94 2.59
N TRP A 301 17.27 -1.53 2.74
CA TRP A 301 17.00 -2.93 2.42
C TRP A 301 17.07 -3.22 0.93
N LEU A 302 16.80 -2.20 0.11
CA LEU A 302 16.83 -2.32 -1.34
C LEU A 302 18.27 -2.19 -1.85
N ASP A 303 19.15 -1.46 -1.16
CA ASP A 303 20.49 -1.14 -1.68
C ASP A 303 21.45 -2.35 -1.75
N ASP A 304 22.05 -2.60 -2.91
CA ASP A 304 23.14 -3.58 -3.10
C ASP A 304 24.54 -2.99 -2.90
N ARG A 305 24.66 -1.68 -2.70
CA ARG A 305 25.94 -0.96 -2.78
C ARG A 305 26.46 -0.43 -1.46
N LEU A 306 25.79 -0.72 -0.34
CA LEU A 306 26.30 -0.35 0.98
C LEU A 306 27.76 -0.81 1.12
N SER A 307 28.64 0.14 1.43
CA SER A 307 30.08 -0.11 1.48
C SER A 307 30.71 0.47 2.73
N GLY A 308 31.85 -0.11 3.14
CA GLY A 308 32.68 0.45 4.21
C GLY A 308 31.94 0.59 5.53
N GLU A 309 31.73 1.82 5.97
CA GLU A 309 31.16 2.16 7.28
C GLU A 309 29.65 2.03 7.32
N GLU A 310 28.95 2.42 6.25
CA GLU A 310 27.49 2.31 6.13
C GLU A 310 27.05 0.87 6.33
N LEU A 311 27.72 -0.08 5.66
CA LEU A 311 27.42 -1.49 5.81
C LEU A 311 27.68 -2.00 7.23
N ARG A 312 28.75 -1.52 7.90
CA ARG A 312 29.09 -1.96 9.27
C ARG A 312 28.03 -1.52 10.28
N ASN A 313 27.44 -0.35 10.08
CA ASN A 313 26.43 0.21 10.97
C ASN A 313 25.01 -0.27 10.62
N HIS A 314 24.81 -0.83 9.42
CA HIS A 314 23.51 -1.34 8.99
C HIS A 314 23.09 -2.63 9.71
N LEU A 315 21.78 -2.85 9.86
CA LEU A 315 21.15 -4.05 10.45
C LEU A 315 21.59 -5.38 9.82
N ARG A 316 22.04 -5.33 8.57
CA ARG A 316 22.62 -6.48 7.85
C ARG A 316 23.89 -7.01 8.50
N SER A 317 24.63 -6.19 9.23
CA SER A 317 25.93 -6.58 9.82
C SER A 317 25.84 -6.93 11.30
N THR A 318 24.65 -6.88 11.90
CA THR A 318 24.46 -7.15 13.33
C THR A 318 24.38 -8.64 13.65
N CYS A 319 24.20 -9.51 12.63
CA CYS A 319 24.10 -10.95 12.79
C CYS A 319 24.95 -11.76 11.78
N PRO A 320 25.33 -13.01 12.11
CA PRO A 320 26.08 -13.89 11.21
C PRO A 320 25.40 -14.14 9.87
N ALA A 321 24.10 -14.42 9.84
CA ALA A 321 23.39 -14.68 8.59
C ALA A 321 23.33 -13.44 7.68
N GLY A 322 23.19 -12.25 8.26
CA GLY A 322 23.24 -10.99 7.51
C GLY A 322 24.63 -10.72 6.92
N THR A 323 25.70 -11.05 7.67
CA THR A 323 27.07 -10.99 7.14
C THR A 323 27.27 -11.95 5.97
N ALA A 324 26.72 -13.17 6.06
CA ALA A 324 26.74 -14.13 4.96
C ALA A 324 25.98 -13.59 3.73
N TYR A 325 24.81 -13.00 3.95
CA TYR A 325 24.01 -12.35 2.92
C TYR A 325 24.79 -11.22 2.21
N ASN A 326 25.51 -10.38 2.97
CA ASN A 326 26.37 -9.33 2.41
C ASN A 326 27.50 -9.89 1.53
N ASN A 327 28.10 -11.01 1.92
CA ASN A 327 29.12 -11.65 1.10
C ASN A 327 28.55 -12.16 -0.24
N LEU A 328 27.31 -12.68 -0.24
CA LEU A 328 26.61 -13.06 -1.46
C LEU A 328 26.36 -11.86 -2.38
N LEU A 329 26.10 -10.66 -1.84
CA LEU A 329 25.99 -9.42 -2.62
C LEU A 329 27.31 -9.06 -3.31
N LEU A 330 28.41 -9.02 -2.55
CA LEU A 330 29.73 -8.60 -3.03
C LEU A 330 30.30 -9.51 -4.13
N HIS A 331 30.17 -10.83 -3.96
CA HIS A 331 30.68 -11.79 -4.95
C HIS A 331 29.99 -11.62 -6.32
N ASN A 332 28.72 -11.23 -6.34
CA ASN A 332 27.98 -11.04 -7.58
C ASN A 332 28.33 -9.73 -8.30
N ALA A 333 28.56 -8.66 -7.55
CA ALA A 333 29.05 -7.40 -8.12
C ALA A 333 30.39 -7.60 -8.87
N MET A 334 31.31 -8.38 -8.29
CA MET A 334 32.58 -8.71 -8.92
C MET A 334 32.41 -9.57 -10.19
N ASN A 335 31.54 -10.58 -10.14
CA ASN A 335 31.29 -11.46 -11.29
C ASN A 335 30.65 -10.73 -12.48
N LEU A 336 29.76 -9.76 -12.24
CA LEU A 336 29.16 -8.93 -13.29
C LEU A 336 30.19 -7.98 -13.91
N SER A 337 31.09 -7.41 -13.10
CA SER A 337 32.18 -6.55 -13.58
C SER A 337 33.13 -7.31 -14.51
N VAL A 338 33.57 -8.52 -14.11
CA VAL A 338 34.47 -9.36 -14.93
C VAL A 338 33.82 -9.76 -16.25
N LYS A 339 32.54 -10.16 -16.25
CA LYS A 339 31.80 -10.51 -17.48
C LYS A 339 31.64 -9.31 -18.42
N SER A 340 31.40 -8.12 -17.87
CA SER A 340 31.28 -6.87 -18.65
C SER A 340 32.61 -6.49 -19.31
N LEU A 341 33.71 -6.63 -18.57
CA LEU A 341 35.06 -6.41 -19.10
C LEU A 341 35.47 -7.46 -20.15
N ALA A 342 35.07 -8.72 -19.97
CA ALA A 342 35.32 -9.78 -20.97
C ALA A 342 34.53 -9.55 -22.27
N LYS A 343 33.29 -9.02 -22.18
CA LYS A 343 32.46 -8.69 -23.34
C LYS A 343 33.04 -7.53 -24.17
N LEU A 344 33.68 -6.54 -23.51
CA LEU A 344 34.41 -5.46 -24.17
C LEU A 344 35.75 -5.90 -24.79
N ARG A 345 36.30 -7.06 -24.40
CA ARG A 345 37.52 -7.64 -24.97
C ARG A 345 37.27 -8.68 -26.07
N SER A 346 36.02 -8.87 -26.49
CA SER A 346 35.73 -9.69 -27.67
C SER A 346 36.40 -9.04 -28.89
N PRO A 347 37.22 -9.78 -29.66
CA PRO A 347 38.02 -9.20 -30.72
C PRO A 347 37.10 -8.50 -31.74
N SER A 348 37.40 -7.24 -32.02
CA SER A 348 36.75 -6.45 -33.06
C SER A 348 36.53 -7.32 -34.28
N ARG A 349 35.25 -7.49 -34.64
CA ARG A 349 34.81 -8.17 -35.86
C ARG A 349 35.64 -7.58 -36.99
N VAL A 350 36.54 -8.38 -37.55
CA VAL A 350 37.36 -8.00 -38.70
C VAL A 350 36.39 -7.52 -39.78
N LEU A 351 36.45 -6.23 -40.10
CA LEU A 351 35.64 -5.66 -41.17
C LEU A 351 35.97 -6.44 -42.45
N PRO A 352 34.95 -6.90 -43.20
CA PRO A 352 35.18 -7.61 -44.44
C PRO A 352 36.00 -6.72 -45.38
N THR A 353 37.14 -7.23 -45.83
CA THR A 353 37.98 -6.61 -46.84
C THR A 353 37.14 -6.41 -48.11
N PRO A 354 37.13 -5.21 -48.71
CA PRO A 354 36.39 -4.97 -49.94
C PRO A 354 36.94 -5.87 -51.07
N GLU A 355 36.06 -6.64 -51.71
CA GLU A 355 36.41 -7.43 -52.89
C GLU A 355 36.84 -6.50 -54.04
N PRO A 356 37.91 -6.84 -54.78
CA PRO A 356 38.30 -6.08 -55.96
C PRO A 356 37.28 -6.31 -57.08
N SER A 357 36.69 -5.22 -57.57
CA SER A 357 35.77 -5.21 -58.69
C SER A 357 36.47 -5.68 -59.97
N GLN A 358 35.87 -6.65 -60.67
CA GLN A 358 36.22 -7.03 -62.05
C GLN A 358 35.38 -6.28 -63.06
#